data_AF-G4CTZ4-F1
#
_entry.id   AF-G4CTZ4-F1
#
_cell.length_a   1.000
_cell.length_b   1.000
_cell.length_c   1.000
_cell.angle_alpha   90.00
_cell.angle_beta   90.00
_cell.angle_gamma   90.00
#
_symmetry.space_group_name_H-M   'P 1'
#
loop_
_entity.id
_entity.type
_entity.pdbx_description
1 polymer ?
#
loop_
_entity_poly.entity_id
_entity_poly.type
_entity_poly.pdbx_seq_one_letter_code
_entity_poly.pdbx_strand_id
1 'polypeptide(L)'
;DFQIVNGCQSAHIFFKNKDIINSNTNIIVKIIETTKQSLINKIIKATNKQTLVTDEAFESLSNFHRDLEEYYYAKSKTITNPIFYERRSKQYDDNPDIKATQIVTLAGQIQAYVATVLAQPHSTHRYYGELLNSNREKLFSGSKYENYYISSLILNRLDSLFRTRKIHNKYKKFRFQII
;
A
#
# COMPACT_ATOMS: atom_id res chain seq x y z
N ASP A 1 11.25 7.51 -13.39
CA ASP A 1 10.34 6.37 -13.65
C ASP A 1 9.10 6.83 -14.40
N PHE A 2 8.71 6.10 -15.45
CA PHE A 2 7.47 6.31 -16.18
C PHE A 2 6.37 5.40 -15.63
N GLN A 3 5.11 5.84 -15.66
CA GLN A 3 3.96 5.04 -15.21
C GLN A 3 3.00 4.81 -16.38
N ILE A 4 2.67 3.55 -16.64
CA ILE A 4 1.58 3.18 -17.55
C ILE A 4 0.28 3.25 -16.75
N VAL A 5 -0.47 4.32 -16.97
CA VAL A 5 -1.68 4.63 -16.21
C VAL A 5 -2.89 3.83 -16.68
N ASN A 6 -2.99 3.58 -17.98
CA ASN A 6 -4.04 2.77 -18.60
C ASN A 6 -3.42 2.06 -19.82
N GLY A 7 -3.82 0.81 -20.05
CA GLY A 7 -3.35 0.00 -21.18
C GLY A 7 -2.38 -1.12 -20.82
N CYS A 8 -2.10 -1.38 -19.53
CA CYS A 8 -1.20 -2.48 -19.14
C CYS A 8 -1.73 -3.86 -19.58
N GLN A 9 -3.03 -4.12 -19.39
CA GLN A 9 -3.70 -5.33 -19.88
C GLN A 9 -3.70 -5.41 -21.41
N SER A 10 -4.07 -4.32 -22.10
CA SER A 10 -4.08 -4.27 -23.57
C SER A 10 -2.68 -4.47 -24.14
N ALA A 11 -1.66 -3.82 -23.57
CA ALA A 11 -0.26 -3.97 -23.96
C ALA A 11 0.24 -5.41 -23.76
N HIS A 12 -0.16 -6.05 -22.66
CA HIS A 12 0.16 -7.46 -22.42
C HIS A 12 -0.44 -8.37 -23.51
N ILE A 13 -1.73 -8.17 -23.86
CA ILE A 13 -2.40 -8.92 -24.93
C ILE A 13 -1.73 -8.66 -26.28
N PHE A 14 -1.43 -7.40 -26.63
CA PHE A 14 -0.75 -7.05 -27.87
C PHE A 14 0.62 -7.71 -27.96
N PHE A 15 1.40 -7.67 -26.88
CA PHE A 15 2.70 -8.32 -26.84
C PHE A 15 2.62 -9.83 -27.04
N LYS A 16 1.65 -10.49 -26.39
CA LYS A 16 1.43 -11.94 -26.52
C LYS A 16 1.03 -12.37 -27.94
N ASN A 17 0.39 -11.49 -28.69
CA ASN A 17 -0.12 -11.77 -30.04
C ASN A 17 0.68 -11.06 -31.13
N LYS A 18 1.86 -10.51 -30.82
CA LYS A 18 2.66 -9.67 -31.74
C LYS A 18 2.91 -10.31 -33.11
N ASP A 19 3.00 -11.64 -33.17
CA ASP A 19 3.33 -12.40 -34.38
C ASP A 19 2.11 -12.61 -35.30
N ILE A 20 0.89 -12.39 -34.80
CA ILE A 20 -0.36 -12.53 -35.56
C ILE A 20 -1.08 -11.19 -35.80
N ILE A 21 -0.50 -10.08 -35.29
CA ILE A 21 -1.05 -8.74 -35.52
C ILE A 21 -0.77 -8.32 -36.96
N ASN A 22 -1.81 -7.86 -37.65
CA ASN A 22 -1.69 -7.32 -39.01
C ASN A 22 -0.77 -6.09 -39.02
N SER A 23 0.16 -6.01 -39.98
CA SER A 23 1.09 -4.90 -40.15
C SER A 23 0.42 -3.54 -40.36
N ASN A 24 -0.83 -3.51 -40.81
CA ASN A 24 -1.63 -2.27 -40.95
C ASN A 24 -2.36 -1.85 -39.67
N THR A 25 -2.13 -2.52 -38.54
CA THR A 25 -2.74 -2.16 -37.26
C THR A 25 -2.04 -0.95 -36.66
N ASN A 26 -2.79 0.13 -36.40
CA ASN A 26 -2.28 1.34 -35.77
C ASN A 26 -2.68 1.39 -34.29
N ILE A 27 -1.71 1.70 -33.42
CA ILE A 27 -1.94 1.89 -31.98
C ILE A 27 -1.79 3.38 -31.66
N ILE A 28 -2.81 3.96 -31.04
CA ILE A 28 -2.75 5.34 -30.57
C ILE A 28 -2.11 5.33 -29.18
N VAL A 29 -0.90 5.88 -29.08
CA VAL A 29 -0.19 6.08 -27.81
C VAL A 29 -0.29 7.54 -27.40
N LYS A 30 -0.81 7.80 -26.20
CA LYS A 30 -0.88 9.14 -25.62
C LYS A 30 0.15 9.26 -24.50
N ILE A 31 1.18 10.07 -24.73
CA ILE A 31 2.22 10.38 -23.73
C ILE A 31 1.90 11.73 -23.11
N ILE A 32 1.88 11.80 -21.78
CA ILE A 32 1.66 13.04 -21.04
C ILE A 32 2.79 13.19 -20.03
N GLU A 33 3.56 14.26 -20.16
CA GLU A 33 4.60 14.63 -19.21
C GLU A 33 4.12 15.82 -18.37
N THR A 34 4.26 15.70 -17.05
CA THR A 34 4.01 16.83 -16.15
C THR A 34 4.75 16.64 -14.83
N THR A 35 5.16 17.75 -14.23
CA THR A 35 5.75 17.80 -12.88
C THR A 35 4.71 18.16 -11.81
N LYS A 36 3.48 18.51 -12.20
CA LYS A 36 2.42 18.94 -11.27
C LYS A 36 1.62 17.75 -10.77
N GLN A 37 1.80 17.39 -9.49
CA GLN A 37 1.12 16.24 -8.86
C GLN A 37 -0.42 16.30 -8.99
N SER A 38 -1.01 17.49 -8.86
CA SER A 38 -2.45 17.67 -9.01
C SER A 38 -2.96 17.35 -10.42
N LEU A 39 -2.15 17.60 -11.45
CA LEU A 39 -2.48 17.26 -12.84
C LEU A 39 -2.32 15.76 -13.10
N ILE A 40 -1.27 15.14 -12.54
CA ILE A 40 -1.07 13.68 -12.57
C ILE A 40 -2.31 12.98 -12.01
N ASN A 41 -2.78 13.40 -10.84
CA ASN A 41 -3.96 12.82 -10.20
C ASN A 41 -5.22 12.95 -11.06
N LYS A 42 -5.42 14.11 -11.70
CA LYS A 42 -6.55 14.33 -12.62
C LYS A 42 -6.48 13.43 -13.84
N ILE A 43 -5.30 13.28 -14.45
CA ILE A 43 -5.10 12.43 -15.63
C ILE A 43 -5.40 10.98 -15.27
N ILE A 44 -4.84 10.48 -14.17
CA ILE A 44 -5.05 9.09 -13.72
C ILE A 44 -6.52 8.84 -13.42
N LYS A 45 -7.22 9.74 -12.70
CA LYS A 45 -8.67 9.62 -12.46
C LYS A 45 -9.49 9.66 -13.75
N ALA A 46 -9.15 10.55 -14.68
CA ALA A 46 -9.88 10.69 -15.95
C ALA A 46 -9.67 9.49 -16.91
N THR A 47 -8.51 8.83 -16.82
CA THR A 47 -8.13 7.74 -17.72
C THR A 47 -8.47 6.36 -17.16
N ASN A 48 -8.48 6.14 -15.85
CA ASN A 48 -8.90 4.89 -15.22
C ASN A 48 -10.42 4.85 -14.99
N LYS A 49 -11.20 4.79 -16.08
CA LYS A 49 -12.67 4.67 -15.99
C LYS A 49 -13.17 3.33 -15.44
N GLN A 50 -12.38 2.26 -15.58
CA GLN A 50 -12.79 0.91 -15.18
C GLN A 50 -12.64 0.65 -13.68
N THR A 51 -11.68 1.30 -13.02
CA THR A 51 -11.46 1.17 -11.58
C THR A 51 -11.17 2.55 -11.00
N LEU A 52 -11.99 3.01 -10.05
CA LEU A 52 -11.78 4.27 -9.37
C LEU A 52 -10.40 4.26 -8.68
N VAL A 53 -9.51 5.14 -9.10
CA VAL A 53 -8.22 5.34 -8.40
C VAL A 53 -8.44 6.37 -7.32
N THR A 54 -8.42 5.91 -6.07
CA THR A 54 -8.66 6.75 -4.90
C THR A 54 -7.39 7.56 -4.56
N ASP A 55 -7.52 8.69 -3.86
CA ASP A 55 -6.35 9.55 -3.53
C ASP A 55 -5.29 8.80 -2.71
N GLU A 56 -5.72 7.78 -1.96
CA GLU A 56 -4.86 6.87 -1.20
C GLU A 56 -4.01 5.98 -2.11
N ALA A 57 -4.55 5.55 -3.25
CA ALA A 57 -3.79 4.79 -4.23
C ALA A 57 -2.65 5.63 -4.83
N PHE A 58 -2.83 6.95 -4.96
CA PHE A 58 -1.74 7.86 -5.35
C PHE A 58 -0.73 8.07 -4.25
N GLU A 59 -1.17 8.18 -2.99
CA GLU A 59 -0.25 8.27 -1.86
C GLU A 59 0.73 7.10 -1.87
N SER A 60 0.23 5.89 -2.11
CA SER A 60 1.07 4.70 -2.24
C SER A 60 2.17 4.82 -3.30
N LEU A 61 2.06 5.73 -4.28
CA LEU A 61 3.07 5.94 -5.33
C LEU A 61 4.21 6.88 -4.90
N SER A 62 4.14 7.50 -3.73
CA SER A 62 5.19 8.39 -3.24
C SER A 62 6.50 7.65 -2.97
N ASN A 63 7.63 8.36 -3.09
CA ASN A 63 8.96 7.81 -2.82
C ASN A 63 9.05 7.24 -1.40
N PHE A 64 8.41 7.91 -0.42
CA PHE A 64 8.37 7.45 0.97
C PHE A 64 7.87 6.00 1.08
N HIS A 65 6.78 5.66 0.39
CA HIS A 65 6.22 4.32 0.49
C HIS A 65 7.06 3.27 -0.22
N ARG A 66 7.75 3.62 -1.31
CA ARG A 66 8.73 2.74 -1.95
C ARG A 66 9.91 2.47 -1.02
N ASP A 67 10.45 3.51 -0.42
CA ASP A 67 11.60 3.39 0.48
C ASP A 67 11.22 2.63 1.77
N LEU A 68 9.98 2.81 2.25
CA LEU A 68 9.43 2.03 3.36
C LEU A 68 9.27 0.54 3.00
N GLU A 69 8.79 0.24 1.80
CA GLU A 69 8.70 -1.13 1.28
C GLU A 69 10.08 -1.81 1.24
N GLU A 70 11.09 -1.11 0.71
CA GLU A 70 12.48 -1.59 0.70
C GLU A 70 13.02 -1.80 2.12
N TYR A 71 12.69 -0.91 3.06
CA TYR A 71 13.05 -1.07 4.47
C TYR A 71 12.48 -2.37 5.07
N TYR A 72 11.21 -2.67 4.80
CA TYR A 72 10.58 -3.93 5.24
C TYR A 72 11.28 -5.15 4.64
N TYR A 73 11.58 -5.11 3.35
CA TYR A 73 12.29 -6.18 2.67
C TYR A 73 13.72 -6.37 3.19
N ALA A 74 14.43 -5.29 3.52
CA ALA A 74 15.75 -5.39 4.15
C ALA A 74 15.67 -6.03 5.54
N LYS A 75 14.68 -5.66 6.35
CA LYS A 75 14.42 -6.27 7.67
C LYS A 75 14.01 -7.74 7.57
N SER A 76 13.34 -8.15 6.49
CA SER A 76 12.89 -9.53 6.35
C SER A 76 14.04 -10.54 6.26
N LYS A 77 15.24 -10.08 5.89
CA LYS A 77 16.45 -10.89 5.80
C LYS A 77 17.13 -11.15 7.15
N THR A 78 16.78 -10.40 8.19
CA THR A 78 17.49 -10.43 9.49
C THR A 78 16.64 -10.90 10.66
N ILE A 79 15.32 -11.03 10.49
CA ILE A 79 14.39 -11.33 11.59
C ILE A 79 13.63 -12.64 11.31
N THR A 80 13.53 -13.48 12.34
CA THR A 80 12.68 -14.68 12.31
C THR A 80 11.21 -14.27 12.34
N ASN A 81 10.41 -14.74 11.39
CA ASN A 81 9.00 -14.36 11.16
C ASN A 81 8.81 -12.90 10.72
N PRO A 82 9.29 -12.50 9.53
CA PRO A 82 9.20 -11.12 9.07
C PRO A 82 7.78 -10.72 8.67
N ILE A 83 7.57 -9.40 8.53
CA ILE A 83 6.38 -8.79 7.94
C ILE A 83 6.76 -8.06 6.66
N PHE A 84 5.81 -7.91 5.74
CA PHE A 84 6.00 -7.29 4.42
C PHE A 84 4.99 -6.18 4.21
N TYR A 85 5.44 -5.04 3.70
CA TYR A 85 4.59 -3.89 3.47
C TYR A 85 3.97 -3.95 2.06
N GLU A 86 2.67 -4.20 2.00
CA GLU A 86 1.90 -4.17 0.76
C GLU A 86 1.46 -2.74 0.47
N ARG A 87 2.29 -2.05 -0.31
CA ARG A 87 2.04 -0.69 -0.79
C ARG A 87 0.89 -0.63 -1.79
N ARG A 88 0.79 -1.63 -2.68
CA ARG A 88 -0.28 -1.77 -3.68
C ARG A 88 -1.11 -3.00 -3.38
N SER A 89 -2.44 -2.88 -3.44
CA SER A 89 -3.31 -4.01 -3.14
C SER A 89 -2.93 -5.25 -3.96
N LYS A 90 -2.82 -6.40 -3.28
CA LYS A 90 -2.51 -7.71 -3.87
C LYS A 90 -1.11 -7.84 -4.47
N GLN A 91 -0.17 -6.99 -4.06
CA GLN A 91 1.19 -7.02 -4.60
C GLN A 91 1.91 -8.34 -4.33
N TYR A 92 1.53 -9.06 -3.27
CA TYR A 92 2.14 -10.33 -2.89
C TYR A 92 1.25 -11.56 -3.12
N ASP A 93 0.07 -11.43 -3.75
CA ASP A 93 -0.89 -12.53 -3.93
C ASP A 93 -0.27 -13.74 -4.66
N ASP A 94 0.61 -13.50 -5.63
CA ASP A 94 1.25 -14.53 -6.44
C ASP A 94 2.57 -15.06 -5.84
N ASN A 95 2.96 -14.61 -4.64
CA ASN A 95 4.20 -15.03 -3.99
C ASN A 95 3.95 -16.13 -2.94
N PRO A 96 4.29 -17.40 -3.21
CA PRO A 96 4.01 -18.51 -2.30
C PRO A 96 4.86 -18.48 -1.01
N ASP A 97 5.98 -17.74 -1.00
CA ASP A 97 6.88 -17.65 0.15
C ASP A 97 6.39 -16.65 1.21
N ILE A 98 5.44 -15.78 0.85
CA ILE A 98 4.89 -14.75 1.74
C ILE A 98 3.49 -15.13 2.18
N LYS A 99 3.31 -15.39 3.48
CA LYS A 99 1.98 -15.71 4.01
C LYS A 99 1.14 -14.45 4.14
N ALA A 100 -0.16 -14.55 3.86
CA ALA A 100 -1.12 -13.46 4.07
C ALA A 100 -1.06 -12.86 5.48
N THR A 101 -0.72 -13.67 6.49
CA THR A 101 -0.59 -13.22 7.89
C THR A 101 0.64 -12.35 8.16
N GLN A 102 1.59 -12.26 7.22
CA GLN A 102 2.79 -11.43 7.29
C GLN A 102 2.62 -10.11 6.53
N ILE A 103 1.55 -9.98 5.74
CA ILE A 103 1.30 -8.81 4.91
C ILE A 103 0.70 -7.69 5.76
N VAL A 104 1.25 -6.49 5.61
CA VAL A 104 0.76 -5.24 6.20
C VAL A 104 0.30 -4.35 5.05
N THR A 105 -1.01 -4.12 4.96
CA THR A 105 -1.58 -3.23 3.94
C THR A 105 -1.31 -1.76 4.26
N LEU A 106 -1.43 -0.87 3.26
CA LEU A 106 -1.41 0.59 3.47
C LEU A 106 -2.36 1.05 4.60
N ALA A 107 -3.59 0.53 4.63
CA ALA A 107 -4.54 0.86 5.68
C ALA A 107 -4.07 0.39 7.06
N GLY A 108 -3.56 -0.84 7.16
CA GLY A 108 -2.99 -1.38 8.40
C GLY A 108 -1.78 -0.58 8.88
N GLN A 109 -0.89 -0.17 7.97
CA GLN A 109 0.27 0.66 8.25
C GLN A 109 -0.11 2.01 8.83
N ILE A 110 -1.10 2.70 8.22
CA ILE A 110 -1.58 4.00 8.69
C ILE A 110 -2.24 3.86 10.06
N GLN A 111 -3.17 2.90 10.22
CA GLN A 111 -3.87 2.70 11.48
C GLN A 111 -2.92 2.34 12.62
N ALA A 112 -1.94 1.46 12.36
CA ALA A 112 -0.92 1.11 13.34
C ALA A 112 -0.13 2.33 13.78
N TYR A 113 0.41 3.10 12.82
CA TYR A 113 1.21 4.30 13.13
C TYR A 113 0.41 5.38 13.87
N VAL A 114 -0.84 5.61 13.47
CA VAL A 114 -1.74 6.57 14.12
C VAL A 114 -2.02 6.14 15.57
N ALA A 115 -2.22 4.85 15.83
CA ALA A 115 -2.46 4.34 17.17
C ALA A 115 -1.23 4.49 18.07
N THR A 116 -0.06 4.02 17.60
CA THR A 116 1.14 3.87 18.41
C THR A 116 1.97 5.16 18.51
N VAL A 117 2.30 5.79 17.37
CA VAL A 117 3.26 6.90 17.29
C VAL A 117 2.55 8.24 17.46
N LEU A 118 1.38 8.39 16.83
CA LEU A 118 0.58 9.61 17.00
C LEU A 118 -0.28 9.58 18.27
N ALA A 119 -0.31 8.45 19.00
CA ALA A 119 -1.10 8.24 20.21
C ALA A 119 -2.60 8.56 20.02
N GLN A 120 -3.15 8.22 18.85
CA GLN A 120 -4.56 8.45 18.49
C GLN A 120 -5.32 7.14 18.23
N PRO A 121 -5.32 6.18 19.17
CA PRO A 121 -6.01 4.90 18.97
C PRO A 121 -7.53 5.08 18.81
N HIS A 122 -8.09 6.13 19.42
CA HIS A 122 -9.50 6.49 19.29
C HIS A 122 -9.90 6.88 17.86
N SER A 123 -8.97 7.38 17.03
CA SER A 123 -9.26 7.80 15.65
C SER A 123 -9.35 6.62 14.67
N THR A 124 -8.82 5.44 15.03
CA THR A 124 -8.61 4.30 14.11
C THR A 124 -9.89 3.65 13.57
N HIS A 125 -11.06 3.98 14.12
CA HIS A 125 -12.37 3.53 13.60
C HIS A 125 -12.76 4.23 12.29
N ARG A 126 -12.15 5.37 11.98
CA ARG A 126 -12.39 6.12 10.75
C ARG A 126 -11.85 5.38 9.53
N TYR A 127 -12.41 5.69 8.37
CA TYR A 127 -11.86 5.23 7.11
C TYR A 127 -10.41 5.71 6.96
N TYR A 128 -9.51 4.86 6.47
CA TYR A 128 -8.08 5.14 6.49
C TYR A 128 -7.69 6.34 5.60
N GLY A 129 -8.48 6.66 4.57
CA GLY A 129 -8.32 7.90 3.80
C GLY A 129 -8.58 9.17 4.61
N GLU A 130 -9.54 9.15 5.53
CA GLU A 130 -9.78 10.25 6.47
C GLU A 130 -8.63 10.38 7.47
N LEU A 131 -8.10 9.25 7.95
CA LEU A 131 -6.92 9.23 8.81
C LEU A 131 -5.70 9.82 8.12
N LEU A 132 -5.50 9.43 6.86
CA LEU A 132 -4.43 9.97 6.02
C LEU A 132 -4.56 11.48 5.86
N ASN A 133 -5.75 11.97 5.51
CA ASN A 133 -5.97 13.41 5.32
C ASN A 133 -5.82 14.21 6.62
N SER A 134 -6.35 13.70 7.74
CA SER A 134 -6.29 14.38 9.03
C SER A 134 -4.88 14.44 9.62
N ASN A 135 -4.01 13.50 9.24
CA ASN A 135 -2.65 13.38 9.78
C ASN A 135 -1.57 13.59 8.71
N ARG A 136 -1.90 14.14 7.54
CA ARG A 136 -0.99 14.23 6.38
C ARG A 136 0.33 14.92 6.70
N GLU A 137 0.31 15.94 7.55
CA GLU A 137 1.51 16.68 7.95
C GLU A 137 2.42 15.89 8.91
N LYS A 138 1.87 14.90 9.62
CA LYS A 138 2.56 14.08 10.63
C LYS A 138 2.92 12.69 10.11
N LEU A 139 2.15 12.21 9.13
CA LEU A 139 2.43 11.00 8.38
C LEU A 139 3.49 11.30 7.32
N PHE A 140 4.39 10.35 7.15
CA PHE A 140 5.39 10.31 6.08
C PHE A 140 6.36 11.50 6.05
N SER A 141 6.38 12.33 7.10
CA SER A 141 7.24 13.51 7.27
C SER A 141 8.19 13.31 8.45
N GLY A 142 9.50 13.49 8.23
CA GLY A 142 10.54 13.55 9.28
C GLY A 142 10.68 12.31 10.18
N SER A 143 9.89 11.27 9.96
CA SER A 143 9.73 10.13 10.84
C SER A 143 10.52 8.94 10.31
N LYS A 144 11.25 8.27 11.20
CA LYS A 144 12.08 7.12 10.81
C LYS A 144 11.21 5.96 10.32
N TYR A 145 11.61 5.30 9.23
CA TYR A 145 10.95 4.08 8.71
C TYR A 145 10.77 2.99 9.78
N GLU A 146 11.70 2.95 10.73
CA GLU A 146 11.64 2.08 11.91
C GLU A 146 10.35 2.23 12.72
N ASN A 147 9.85 3.45 12.90
CA ASN A 147 8.61 3.69 13.65
C ASN A 147 7.40 3.07 12.95
N TYR A 148 7.35 3.18 11.62
CA TYR A 148 6.31 2.54 10.79
C TYR A 148 6.39 1.02 10.88
N TYR A 149 7.60 0.47 10.78
CA TYR A 149 7.85 -0.96 10.89
C TYR A 149 7.45 -1.52 12.25
N ILE A 150 7.92 -0.92 13.35
CA ILE A 150 7.65 -1.38 14.71
C ILE A 150 6.14 -1.31 15.00
N SER A 151 5.48 -0.22 14.62
CA SER A 151 4.02 -0.07 14.81
C SER A 151 3.25 -1.21 14.15
N SER A 152 3.56 -1.50 12.89
CA SER A 152 2.94 -2.59 12.14
C SER A 152 3.32 -3.96 12.70
N LEU A 153 4.55 -4.12 13.18
CA LEU A 153 5.00 -5.35 13.82
C LEU A 153 4.22 -5.64 15.10
N ILE A 154 4.03 -4.64 15.96
CA ILE A 154 3.24 -4.78 17.19
C ILE A 154 1.82 -5.21 16.85
N LEU A 155 1.16 -4.54 15.90
CA LEU A 155 -0.18 -4.90 15.47
C LEU A 155 -0.24 -6.33 14.89
N ASN A 156 0.72 -6.70 14.04
CA ASN A 156 0.81 -8.04 13.48
C ASN A 156 0.97 -9.14 14.55
N ARG A 157 1.80 -8.89 15.57
CA ARG A 157 1.98 -9.81 16.69
C ARG A 157 0.72 -9.92 17.52
N LEU A 158 0.07 -8.80 17.83
CA LEU A 158 -1.20 -8.78 18.55
C LEU A 158 -2.28 -9.57 17.80
N ASP A 159 -2.42 -9.39 16.49
CA ASP A 159 -3.35 -10.16 15.67
C ASP A 159 -3.03 -11.66 15.65
N SER A 160 -1.73 -12.03 15.71
CA SER A 160 -1.31 -13.42 15.86
C SER A 160 -1.73 -14.00 17.22
N LEU A 161 -1.64 -13.23 18.31
CA LEU A 161 -2.09 -13.65 19.64
C LEU A 161 -3.60 -13.87 19.68
N PHE A 162 -4.39 -13.03 19.00
CA PHE A 162 -5.83 -13.26 18.84
C PHE A 162 -6.13 -14.52 18.02
N ARG A 163 -5.44 -14.69 16.88
CA ARG A 163 -5.62 -15.87 16.00
C ARG A 163 -5.29 -17.18 16.71
N THR A 164 -4.23 -17.19 17.51
CA THR A 164 -3.80 -18.36 18.31
C THR A 164 -4.57 -18.50 19.63
N ARG A 165 -5.56 -17.64 19.89
CA ARG A 165 -6.39 -17.62 21.12
C ARG A 165 -5.59 -17.47 22.42
N LYS A 166 -4.36 -16.95 22.36
CA LYS A 166 -3.57 -16.58 23.54
C LYS A 166 -4.16 -15.35 24.25
N ILE A 167 -4.88 -14.51 23.52
CA ILE A 167 -5.69 -13.41 24.06
C ILE A 167 -7.15 -13.67 23.71
N HIS A 168 -8.05 -13.43 24.67
CA HIS A 168 -9.48 -13.59 24.46
C HIS A 168 -9.98 -12.65 23.34
N ASN A 169 -10.72 -13.19 22.38
CA ASN A 169 -11.24 -12.44 21.21
C ASN A 169 -12.15 -11.25 21.56
N LYS A 170 -12.59 -11.12 22.82
CA LYS A 170 -13.41 -9.99 23.28
C LYS A 170 -12.65 -8.66 23.22
N TYR A 171 -11.32 -8.73 23.29
CA TYR A 171 -10.42 -7.58 23.20
C TYR A 171 -10.04 -7.20 21.77
N LYS A 172 -10.37 -8.02 20.76
CA LYS A 172 -9.98 -7.78 19.37
C LYS A 172 -10.52 -6.45 18.80
N LYS A 173 -11.69 -6.03 19.27
CA LYS A 173 -12.30 -4.72 18.93
C LYS A 173 -11.53 -3.53 19.51
N PHE A 174 -10.71 -3.76 20.53
CA PHE A 174 -9.88 -2.75 21.19
C PHE A 174 -8.41 -2.84 20.79
N ARG A 175 -8.07 -3.59 19.73
CA ARG A 175 -6.67 -3.87 19.38
C ARG A 175 -5.82 -2.61 19.20
N PHE A 176 -6.40 -1.52 18.72
CA PHE A 176 -5.69 -0.26 18.55
C PHE A 176 -5.49 0.49 19.87
N GLN A 177 -6.34 0.28 20.87
CA GLN A 177 -6.17 0.83 22.22
C GLN A 177 -5.15 0.05 23.06
N ILE A 178 -4.80 -1.17 22.62
CA ILE A 178 -3.81 -2.03 23.29
C ILE A 178 -2.38 -1.68 22.86
N ILE A 179 -2.23 -1.17 21.63
CA ILE A 179 -0.93 -0.88 21.01
C ILE A 179 -0.56 0.59 21.11
#